data_AF-A0A1T5B0L0-F1
#
_entry.id   AF-A0A1T5B0L0-F1
#
_cell.length_a   1.000
_cell.length_b   1.000
_cell.length_c   1.000
_cell.angle_alpha   90.00
_cell.angle_beta   90.00
_cell.angle_gamma   90.00
#
_symmetry.space_group_name_H-M   'P 1'
#
loop_
_entity.id
_entity.type
_entity.pdbx_description
1 polymer ?
#
loop_
_entity_poly.entity_id
_entity_poly.type
_entity_poly.pdbx_seq_one_letter_code
_entity_poly.pdbx_strand_id
1 'polypeptide(L)'
;MPSILKATPYQTISSIEPGQAILPIKNDDFRLVRFKEGTTTLNYSRCRFNHLTIDNVEDIVFGTVHVAFFNCIIDNLVIEKIISKNLTFSFFSCVVNARIDGENLLDITFNNCVTTSGIYINRGQKVNIKFTKENFNEGDWKSLFIQYYITDIKDILESNQRYSIDKATEIICSSNFKPEKHPWELSVILSISYDSELEDRLTHISDMTLRSLSLRGSANGKILVENTTIDEWYISDFEPKGEVAFYDIEPVDGGTSKKIGIHSSNLDFVKFDRVIFASYNAISFFRTRFSKAVFTSCDFPDNYNAFSRFMNIPNVHYAEEKPKNYEKRQYEMFLQLKIALEETGNIYEAHKLHAISHEALKNIQGLPGWDRAILSINSFSNDHGLSIKKAIRGFCWFSIPLYLMYLFSIGRLLNGNPIDWNLIGYYFSFVDLTHKNDFLTNKNELNGWSSFFDWGGKIVVGFFIYQFIAAFRKYGKK
;
A
#
# COMPACT_ATOMS: atom_id res chain seq x y z
N MET A 1 -33.20 35.82 2.60
CA MET A 1 -33.22 35.52 1.15
C MET A 1 -31.78 35.53 0.67
N PRO A 2 -31.36 34.59 -0.19
CA PRO A 2 -30.01 34.56 -0.71
C PRO A 2 -29.74 35.79 -1.59
N SER A 3 -28.54 36.37 -1.47
CA SER A 3 -28.08 37.48 -2.30
C SER A 3 -27.82 37.00 -3.73
N ILE A 4 -28.30 37.71 -4.74
CA ILE A 4 -28.02 37.37 -6.14
C ILE A 4 -26.77 38.14 -6.58
N LEU A 5 -25.72 37.40 -6.93
CA LEU A 5 -24.49 37.97 -7.48
C LEU A 5 -24.65 38.22 -8.97
N LYS A 6 -24.00 39.26 -9.49
CA LYS A 6 -23.96 39.53 -10.93
C LYS A 6 -22.65 39.01 -11.50
N ALA A 7 -22.72 38.22 -12.58
CA ALA A 7 -21.53 37.84 -13.33
C ALA A 7 -21.04 39.06 -14.13
N THR A 8 -19.88 39.62 -13.77
CA THR A 8 -19.26 40.75 -14.46
C THR A 8 -17.95 40.33 -15.12
N PRO A 9 -17.95 39.98 -16.42
CA PRO A 9 -16.76 39.48 -17.09
C PRO A 9 -15.57 40.45 -17.04
N TYR A 10 -14.38 39.90 -16.78
CA TYR A 10 -13.10 40.61 -16.69
C TYR A 10 -13.03 41.70 -15.62
N GLN A 11 -13.93 41.66 -14.63
CA GLN A 11 -13.88 42.48 -13.43
C GLN A 11 -13.67 41.60 -12.20
N THR A 12 -12.81 42.04 -11.30
CA THR A 12 -12.60 41.37 -10.02
C THR A 12 -13.63 41.87 -9.03
N ILE A 13 -14.47 40.96 -8.53
CA ILE A 13 -15.35 41.19 -7.39
C ILE A 13 -14.56 40.81 -6.14
N SER A 14 -14.38 41.75 -5.21
CA SER A 14 -13.56 41.51 -4.02
C SER A 14 -14.21 41.93 -2.71
N SER A 15 -13.79 41.27 -1.63
CA SER A 15 -14.15 41.63 -0.25
C SER A 15 -15.66 41.68 0.03
N ILE A 16 -16.42 40.74 -0.54
CA ILE A 16 -17.86 40.61 -0.30
C ILE A 16 -18.18 39.51 0.72
N GLU A 17 -19.18 39.74 1.56
CA GLU A 17 -19.67 38.80 2.58
C GLU A 17 -21.21 38.68 2.57
N PRO A 18 -21.82 38.19 1.47
CA PRO A 18 -23.28 38.15 1.35
C PRO A 18 -23.97 37.12 2.27
N GLY A 19 -23.21 36.30 3.00
CA GLY A 19 -23.72 35.15 3.73
C GLY A 19 -24.17 34.05 2.76
N GLN A 20 -25.47 33.99 2.44
CA GLN A 20 -25.99 33.08 1.43
C GLN A 20 -26.08 33.79 0.08
N ALA A 21 -25.56 33.19 -0.99
CA ALA A 21 -25.53 33.78 -2.31
C ALA A 21 -25.83 32.78 -3.44
N ILE A 22 -26.40 33.31 -4.53
CA ILE A 22 -26.58 32.59 -5.80
C ILE A 22 -25.81 33.36 -6.88
N LEU A 23 -24.95 32.66 -7.62
CA LEU A 23 -24.28 33.17 -8.81
C LEU A 23 -24.93 32.54 -10.06
N PRO A 24 -25.93 33.18 -10.67
CA PRO A 24 -26.41 32.79 -11.98
C PRO A 24 -25.38 33.21 -13.05
N ILE A 25 -24.98 32.29 -13.90
CA ILE A 25 -24.14 32.56 -15.07
C ILE A 25 -25.02 32.43 -16.31
N LYS A 26 -25.33 33.57 -16.94
CA LYS A 26 -26.26 33.64 -18.09
C LYS A 26 -25.52 34.08 -19.35
N ASN A 27 -26.03 33.68 -20.51
CA ASN A 27 -25.49 34.08 -21.81
C ASN A 27 -25.54 35.62 -22.01
N ASP A 28 -26.58 36.27 -21.49
CA ASP A 28 -26.72 37.74 -21.55
C ASP A 28 -25.58 38.49 -20.84
N ASP A 29 -24.92 37.89 -19.83
CA ASP A 29 -23.77 38.51 -19.15
C ASP A 29 -22.55 38.65 -20.08
N PHE A 30 -22.51 37.91 -21.18
CA PHE A 30 -21.38 37.85 -22.12
C PHE A 30 -21.68 38.49 -23.49
N ARG A 31 -22.93 38.84 -23.80
CA ARG A 31 -23.38 39.24 -25.15
C ARG A 31 -22.62 40.42 -25.78
N LEU A 32 -22.16 41.37 -24.95
CA LEU A 32 -21.41 42.55 -25.39
C LEU A 32 -19.93 42.50 -25.01
N VAL A 33 -19.45 41.36 -24.52
CA VAL A 33 -18.09 41.18 -24.03
C VAL A 33 -17.26 40.48 -25.10
N ARG A 34 -16.10 41.04 -25.46
CA ARG A 34 -15.15 40.38 -26.36
C ARG A 34 -14.37 39.31 -25.61
N PHE A 35 -14.39 38.07 -26.10
CA PHE A 35 -13.59 36.98 -25.54
C PHE A 35 -12.09 37.29 -25.58
N LYS A 36 -11.41 36.96 -24.47
CA LYS A 36 -9.96 37.07 -24.28
C LYS A 36 -9.43 35.72 -23.83
N GLU A 37 -8.79 35.01 -24.75
CA GLU A 37 -8.20 33.70 -24.48
C GLU A 37 -7.15 33.75 -23.37
N GLY A 38 -7.08 32.70 -22.54
CA GLY A 38 -6.12 32.58 -21.45
C GLY A 38 -6.35 33.50 -20.26
N THR A 39 -7.47 34.23 -20.20
CA THR A 39 -7.79 35.13 -19.08
C THR A 39 -8.97 34.62 -18.26
N THR A 40 -8.89 34.78 -16.93
CA THR A 40 -10.01 34.51 -16.04
C THR A 40 -11.17 35.42 -16.39
N THR A 41 -12.33 34.81 -16.66
CA THR A 41 -13.51 35.53 -17.11
C THR A 41 -14.30 36.09 -15.93
N LEU A 42 -14.55 35.30 -14.89
CA LEU A 42 -15.20 35.75 -13.66
C LEU A 42 -14.23 35.58 -12.49
N ASN A 43 -13.88 36.67 -11.82
CA ASN A 43 -12.85 36.67 -10.78
C ASN A 43 -13.43 37.14 -9.44
N TYR A 44 -13.36 36.28 -8.43
CA TYR A 44 -13.76 36.57 -7.06
C TYR A 44 -12.53 36.51 -6.14
N SER A 45 -12.31 37.54 -5.32
CA SER A 45 -11.12 37.59 -4.46
C SER A 45 -11.44 38.05 -3.03
N ARG A 46 -10.90 37.36 -2.03
CA ARG A 46 -11.08 37.72 -0.61
C ARG A 46 -12.55 37.75 -0.19
N CYS A 47 -13.37 36.86 -0.74
CA CYS A 47 -14.81 36.77 -0.45
C CYS A 47 -15.12 35.75 0.65
N ARG A 48 -16.25 35.92 1.34
CA ARG A 48 -16.80 34.92 2.27
C ARG A 48 -18.24 34.57 1.93
N PHE A 49 -18.51 33.28 1.82
CA PHE A 49 -19.83 32.73 1.59
C PHE A 49 -20.12 31.62 2.61
N ASN A 50 -21.21 31.77 3.37
CA ASN A 50 -21.73 30.69 4.19
C ASN A 50 -22.39 29.61 3.30
N HIS A 51 -22.97 30.04 2.18
CA HIS A 51 -23.51 29.16 1.16
C HIS A 51 -23.43 29.85 -0.20
N LEU A 52 -22.87 29.17 -1.21
CA LEU A 52 -22.81 29.67 -2.58
C LEU A 52 -23.38 28.61 -3.52
N THR A 53 -24.47 28.96 -4.22
CA THR A 53 -25.01 28.15 -5.32
C THR A 53 -24.57 28.78 -6.64
N ILE A 54 -24.00 28.00 -7.55
CA ILE A 54 -23.68 28.45 -8.90
C ILE A 54 -24.57 27.70 -9.88
N ASP A 55 -25.35 28.45 -10.66
CA ASP A 55 -26.33 27.91 -11.59
C ASP A 55 -26.08 28.43 -13.01
N ASN A 56 -26.18 27.54 -13.99
CA ASN A 56 -26.18 27.85 -15.41
C ASN A 56 -27.30 27.09 -16.12
N VAL A 57 -28.40 27.80 -16.38
CA VAL A 57 -29.67 27.24 -16.89
C VAL A 57 -29.83 27.38 -18.40
N GLU A 58 -28.81 27.85 -19.11
CA GLU A 58 -28.79 28.00 -20.56
C GLU A 58 -27.36 27.82 -21.10
N ASP A 59 -27.23 27.48 -22.38
CA ASP A 59 -25.93 27.39 -23.03
C ASP A 59 -25.33 28.78 -23.25
N ILE A 60 -24.05 28.95 -22.94
CA ILE A 60 -23.33 30.22 -23.08
C ILE A 60 -22.56 30.21 -24.39
N VAL A 61 -22.99 31.03 -25.34
CA VAL A 61 -22.32 31.23 -26.63
C VAL A 61 -21.16 32.22 -26.45
N PHE A 62 -20.12 31.74 -25.78
CA PHE A 62 -18.86 32.44 -25.50
C PHE A 62 -17.68 31.47 -25.67
N GLY A 63 -16.45 31.98 -25.64
CA GLY A 63 -15.29 31.11 -25.46
C GLY A 63 -15.32 30.43 -24.08
N THR A 64 -14.20 29.88 -23.63
CA THR A 64 -14.13 29.28 -22.30
C THR A 64 -14.39 30.31 -21.21
N VAL A 65 -15.42 30.09 -20.39
CA VAL A 65 -15.74 30.93 -19.24
C VAL A 65 -15.01 30.36 -18.04
N HIS A 66 -13.90 31.01 -17.68
CA HIS A 66 -13.11 30.63 -16.51
C HIS A 66 -13.59 31.39 -15.27
N VAL A 67 -14.16 30.68 -14.30
CA VAL A 67 -14.60 31.21 -13.01
C VAL A 67 -13.55 30.88 -11.96
N ALA A 68 -12.93 31.89 -11.37
CA ALA A 68 -11.87 31.71 -10.38
C ALA A 68 -12.18 32.41 -9.05
N PHE A 69 -11.84 31.73 -7.97
CA PHE A 69 -11.92 32.21 -6.59
C PHE A 69 -10.50 32.24 -6.01
N PHE A 70 -10.10 33.39 -5.46
CA PHE A 70 -8.78 33.61 -4.88
C PHE A 70 -8.90 34.05 -3.42
N ASN A 71 -8.29 33.31 -2.50
CA ASN A 71 -8.32 33.63 -1.07
C ASN A 71 -9.75 33.78 -0.55
N CYS A 72 -10.65 32.85 -0.91
CA CYS A 72 -12.05 32.89 -0.49
C CYS A 72 -12.32 31.86 0.62
N ILE A 73 -13.32 32.15 1.47
CA ILE A 73 -13.91 31.19 2.40
C ILE A 73 -15.30 30.84 1.90
N ILE A 74 -15.52 29.57 1.57
CA ILE A 74 -16.77 29.05 1.01
C ILE A 74 -17.19 27.84 1.82
N ASP A 75 -18.01 28.06 2.84
CA ASP A 75 -18.38 27.01 3.81
C ASP A 75 -19.20 25.90 3.17
N ASN A 76 -19.98 26.21 2.14
CA ASN A 76 -20.80 25.26 1.38
C ASN A 76 -21.04 25.74 -0.06
N LEU A 77 -20.24 25.23 -1.00
CA LEU A 77 -20.39 25.43 -2.43
C LEU A 77 -21.26 24.34 -3.06
N VAL A 78 -22.26 24.72 -3.83
CA VAL A 78 -23.11 23.80 -4.60
C VAL A 78 -23.10 24.18 -6.07
N ILE A 79 -22.70 23.25 -6.93
CA ILE A 79 -22.74 23.35 -8.39
C ILE A 79 -23.43 22.10 -8.90
N GLU A 80 -24.70 22.19 -9.30
CA GLU A 80 -25.47 20.99 -9.74
C GLU A 80 -26.15 21.19 -11.10
N LYS A 81 -26.50 22.43 -11.47
CA LYS A 81 -27.29 22.72 -12.68
C LYS A 81 -26.44 23.49 -13.68
N ILE A 82 -25.60 22.77 -14.41
CA ILE A 82 -24.75 23.35 -15.47
C ILE A 82 -25.12 22.77 -16.83
N ILE A 83 -25.61 23.60 -17.74
CA ILE A 83 -25.94 23.21 -19.12
C ILE A 83 -24.74 23.43 -20.07
N SER A 84 -24.01 24.53 -19.87
CA SER A 84 -22.92 24.94 -20.74
C SER A 84 -21.72 24.01 -20.63
N LYS A 85 -21.09 23.71 -21.76
CA LYS A 85 -19.91 22.81 -21.87
C LYS A 85 -18.56 23.53 -21.93
N ASN A 86 -18.55 24.85 -21.71
CA ASN A 86 -17.37 25.70 -21.80
C ASN A 86 -16.98 26.35 -20.45
N LEU A 87 -17.53 25.85 -19.33
CA LEU A 87 -17.24 26.36 -17.99
C LEU A 87 -16.06 25.64 -17.35
N THR A 88 -15.17 26.42 -16.73
CA THR A 88 -14.12 25.92 -15.85
C THR A 88 -14.18 26.63 -14.50
N PHE A 89 -13.95 25.87 -13.43
CA PHE A 89 -13.93 26.40 -12.05
C PHE A 89 -12.56 26.21 -11.43
N SER A 90 -12.04 27.26 -10.81
CA SER A 90 -10.75 27.20 -10.13
C SER A 90 -10.77 27.90 -8.79
N PHE A 91 -10.20 27.25 -7.78
CA PHE A 91 -10.09 27.73 -6.41
C PHE A 91 -8.61 27.80 -6.07
N PHE A 92 -8.16 28.97 -5.64
CA PHE A 92 -6.76 29.25 -5.32
C PHE A 92 -6.66 29.76 -3.89
N SER A 93 -5.92 29.05 -3.03
CA SER A 93 -5.71 29.44 -1.63
C SER A 93 -7.03 29.66 -0.86
N CYS A 94 -8.02 28.80 -1.10
CA CYS A 94 -9.35 28.94 -0.52
C CYS A 94 -9.57 27.95 0.64
N VAL A 95 -10.42 28.34 1.60
CA VAL A 95 -11.09 27.39 2.50
C VAL A 95 -12.42 27.05 1.84
N VAL A 96 -12.61 25.82 1.38
CA VAL A 96 -13.78 25.44 0.58
C VAL A 96 -14.28 24.05 0.95
N ASN A 97 -15.60 23.94 1.14
CA ASN A 97 -16.31 22.67 1.12
C ASN A 97 -17.28 22.71 -0.05
N ALA A 98 -17.36 21.63 -0.82
CA ALA A 98 -18.07 21.66 -2.09
C ALA A 98 -18.81 20.37 -2.39
N ARG A 99 -19.96 20.51 -3.04
CA ARG A 99 -20.67 19.46 -3.76
C ARG A 99 -20.81 19.91 -5.21
N ILE A 100 -20.12 19.21 -6.10
CA ILE A 100 -20.04 19.56 -7.53
C ILE A 100 -20.53 18.37 -8.36
N ASP A 101 -21.56 18.59 -9.18
CA ASP A 101 -21.89 17.74 -10.31
C ASP A 101 -21.23 18.32 -11.57
N GLY A 102 -20.20 17.63 -12.04
CA GLY A 102 -19.26 18.12 -13.04
C GLY A 102 -19.51 17.62 -14.46
N GLU A 103 -20.64 16.97 -14.76
CA GLU A 103 -20.88 16.31 -16.06
C GLU A 103 -20.54 17.16 -17.29
N ASN A 104 -20.91 18.45 -17.27
CA ASN A 104 -20.63 19.39 -18.36
C ASN A 104 -19.43 20.32 -18.11
N LEU A 105 -18.74 20.19 -16.97
CA LEU A 105 -17.60 21.03 -16.62
C LEU A 105 -16.33 20.53 -17.31
N LEU A 106 -15.61 21.45 -17.96
CA LEU A 106 -14.36 21.14 -18.64
C LEU A 106 -13.21 20.86 -17.65
N ASP A 107 -13.16 21.64 -16.56
CA ASP A 107 -12.10 21.56 -15.57
C ASP A 107 -12.56 22.08 -14.21
N ILE A 108 -12.19 21.35 -13.16
CA ILE A 108 -12.38 21.74 -11.76
C ILE A 108 -11.02 21.68 -11.09
N THR A 109 -10.50 22.84 -10.68
CA THR A 109 -9.15 22.95 -10.11
C THR A 109 -9.20 23.48 -8.68
N PHE A 110 -8.58 22.75 -7.75
CA PHE A 110 -8.28 23.17 -6.40
C PHE A 110 -6.77 23.29 -6.27
N ASN A 111 -6.26 24.51 -6.07
CA ASN A 111 -4.84 24.75 -5.87
C ASN A 111 -4.61 25.40 -4.50
N ASN A 112 -3.80 24.76 -3.67
CA ASN A 112 -3.57 25.14 -2.28
C ASN A 112 -4.90 25.35 -1.55
N CYS A 113 -5.88 24.47 -1.68
CA CYS A 113 -7.16 24.62 -0.98
C CYS A 113 -7.21 23.73 0.26
N VAL A 114 -7.87 24.23 1.30
CA VAL A 114 -8.17 23.47 2.52
C VAL A 114 -9.68 23.32 2.68
N THR A 115 -10.11 22.25 3.33
CA THR A 115 -11.50 21.85 3.51
C THR A 115 -11.70 21.35 4.93
N THR A 116 -12.83 21.69 5.54
CA THR A 116 -13.18 21.27 6.91
C THR A 116 -14.23 20.16 6.93
N SER A 117 -15.10 20.12 5.91
CA SER A 117 -16.17 19.14 5.77
C SER A 117 -15.98 18.21 4.56
N GLY A 118 -15.04 18.53 3.68
CA GLY A 118 -14.71 17.77 2.49
C GLY A 118 -15.23 18.38 1.19
N ILE A 119 -14.71 17.86 0.09
CA ILE A 119 -15.12 18.16 -1.29
C ILE A 119 -15.62 16.86 -1.93
N TYR A 120 -16.83 16.90 -2.45
CA TYR A 120 -17.44 15.82 -3.22
C TYR A 120 -17.65 16.28 -4.67
N ILE A 121 -17.08 15.53 -5.60
CA ILE A 121 -17.17 15.78 -7.04
C ILE A 121 -17.75 14.53 -7.67
N ASN A 122 -18.94 14.65 -8.25
CA ASN A 122 -19.56 13.63 -9.07
C ASN A 122 -19.41 14.01 -10.53
N ARG A 123 -18.76 13.17 -11.32
CA ARG A 123 -18.40 13.43 -12.72
C ARG A 123 -17.49 14.65 -12.88
N GLY A 124 -16.95 14.80 -14.09
CA GLY A 124 -16.05 15.89 -14.43
C GLY A 124 -15.10 15.46 -15.53
N GLN A 125 -14.93 16.30 -16.55
CA GLN A 125 -13.96 16.00 -17.61
C GLN A 125 -12.52 16.03 -17.07
N LYS A 126 -12.23 16.95 -16.15
CA LYS A 126 -10.93 17.05 -15.50
C LYS A 126 -11.05 17.58 -14.08
N VAL A 127 -10.39 16.91 -13.14
CA VAL A 127 -10.28 17.32 -11.74
C VAL A 127 -8.81 17.46 -11.38
N ASN A 128 -8.40 18.65 -10.96
CA ASN A 128 -7.04 18.91 -10.48
C ASN A 128 -7.05 19.27 -8.99
N ILE A 129 -6.26 18.56 -8.20
CA ILE A 129 -5.99 18.90 -6.80
C ILE A 129 -4.48 19.12 -6.67
N LYS A 130 -4.06 20.35 -6.41
CA LYS A 130 -2.65 20.71 -6.45
C LYS A 130 -2.23 21.42 -5.17
N PHE A 131 -1.05 21.08 -4.66
CA PHE A 131 -0.38 21.84 -3.60
C PHE A 131 0.93 22.38 -4.16
N THR A 132 0.95 23.66 -4.52
CA THR A 132 2.07 24.31 -5.20
C THR A 132 2.72 25.39 -4.35
N LYS A 133 4.03 25.27 -4.13
CA LYS A 133 4.82 26.23 -3.34
C LYS A 133 4.88 27.61 -4.01
N GLU A 134 4.90 27.68 -5.33
CA GLU A 134 5.02 28.93 -6.10
C GLU A 134 3.82 29.85 -5.86
N ASN A 135 2.64 29.26 -5.61
CA ASN A 135 1.39 29.99 -5.38
C ASN A 135 0.98 30.02 -3.90
N PHE A 136 1.88 29.62 -3.00
CA PHE A 136 1.62 29.62 -1.57
C PHE A 136 2.24 30.86 -0.93
N ASN A 137 1.38 31.76 -0.43
CA ASN A 137 1.77 32.94 0.32
C ASN A 137 1.23 32.86 1.75
N GLU A 138 2.13 32.61 2.71
CA GLU A 138 1.78 32.52 4.14
C GLU A 138 1.14 33.83 4.66
N GLY A 139 1.56 34.98 4.14
CA GLY A 139 1.00 36.29 4.52
C GLY A 139 -0.46 36.44 4.08
N ASP A 140 -0.82 35.98 2.88
CA ASP A 140 -2.19 36.03 2.38
C ASP A 140 -3.10 35.10 3.19
N TRP A 141 -2.61 33.91 3.56
CA TRP A 141 -3.32 33.00 4.44
C TRP A 141 -3.54 33.57 5.84
N LYS A 142 -2.48 34.12 6.47
CA LYS A 142 -2.61 34.78 7.78
C LYS A 142 -3.62 35.92 7.73
N SER A 143 -3.56 36.75 6.67
CA SER A 143 -4.49 37.84 6.44
C SER A 143 -5.94 37.33 6.32
N LEU A 144 -6.16 36.26 5.55
CA LEU A 144 -7.47 35.63 5.39
C LEU A 144 -8.05 35.21 6.74
N PHE A 145 -7.27 34.52 7.56
CA PHE A 145 -7.74 34.03 8.85
C PHE A 145 -7.99 35.14 9.87
N ILE A 146 -7.12 36.16 9.92
CA ILE A 146 -7.30 37.35 10.76
C ILE A 146 -8.57 38.11 10.35
N GLN A 147 -8.76 38.34 9.05
CA GLN A 147 -9.91 39.07 8.51
C GLN A 147 -11.24 38.44 8.95
N TYR A 148 -11.31 37.12 9.03
CA TYR A 148 -12.53 36.39 9.32
C TYR A 148 -12.64 35.86 10.76
N TYR A 149 -11.77 36.34 11.67
CA TYR A 149 -11.73 35.97 13.09
C TYR A 149 -11.67 34.46 13.33
N ILE A 150 -10.94 33.73 12.48
CA ILE A 150 -10.70 32.30 12.67
C ILE A 150 -9.62 32.17 13.74
N THR A 151 -10.04 31.94 14.98
CA THR A 151 -9.15 31.89 16.16
C THR A 151 -8.29 30.64 16.21
N ASP A 152 -8.70 29.55 15.57
CA ASP A 152 -7.98 28.28 15.57
C ASP A 152 -7.67 27.79 14.15
N ILE A 153 -6.76 28.51 13.49
CA ILE A 153 -6.21 28.12 12.17
C ILE A 153 -5.62 26.72 12.24
N LYS A 154 -5.02 26.38 13.39
CA LYS A 154 -4.41 25.09 13.66
C LYS A 154 -5.43 23.96 13.47
N ASP A 155 -6.64 24.11 14.00
CA ASP A 155 -7.70 23.11 13.86
C ASP A 155 -8.10 22.87 12.39
N ILE A 156 -8.19 23.92 11.57
CA ILE A 156 -8.51 23.79 10.15
C ILE A 156 -7.40 23.03 9.42
N LEU A 157 -6.15 23.37 9.70
CA LEU A 157 -4.99 22.77 9.04
C LEU A 157 -4.71 21.34 9.49
N GLU A 158 -4.97 21.03 10.76
CA GLU A 158 -4.86 19.67 11.33
C GLU A 158 -6.07 18.79 11.01
N SER A 159 -7.17 19.39 10.51
CA SER A 159 -8.35 18.63 10.09
C SER A 159 -8.07 17.77 8.85
N ASN A 160 -8.86 16.70 8.71
CA ASN A 160 -8.76 15.81 7.57
C ASN A 160 -9.29 16.48 6.29
N GLN A 161 -8.39 16.66 5.32
CA GLN A 161 -8.69 17.27 4.02
C GLN A 161 -9.27 16.21 3.09
N ARG A 162 -10.60 16.05 3.09
CA ARG A 162 -11.28 14.97 2.36
C ARG A 162 -11.65 15.38 0.95
N TYR A 163 -11.20 14.61 -0.03
CA TYR A 163 -11.60 14.71 -1.43
C TYR A 163 -12.24 13.39 -1.87
N SER A 164 -13.49 13.44 -2.31
CA SER A 164 -14.23 12.30 -2.84
C SER A 164 -14.59 12.58 -4.29
N ILE A 165 -13.99 11.83 -5.21
CA ILE A 165 -14.15 12.00 -6.66
C ILE A 165 -14.79 10.73 -7.20
N ASP A 166 -15.97 10.88 -7.78
CA ASP A 166 -16.70 9.79 -8.42
C ASP A 166 -16.78 10.06 -9.92
N LYS A 167 -16.43 9.07 -10.76
CA LYS A 167 -16.76 9.08 -12.20
C LYS A 167 -16.15 10.21 -13.02
N ALA A 168 -14.95 10.70 -12.66
CA ALA A 168 -14.24 11.70 -13.44
C ALA A 168 -13.42 11.08 -14.59
N THR A 169 -13.33 11.78 -15.72
CA THR A 169 -12.58 11.34 -16.90
C THR A 169 -11.06 11.44 -16.69
N GLU A 170 -10.60 12.55 -16.13
CA GLU A 170 -9.19 12.79 -15.80
C GLU A 170 -9.05 13.32 -14.37
N ILE A 171 -8.18 12.71 -13.58
CA ILE A 171 -7.86 13.12 -12.22
C ILE A 171 -6.36 13.37 -12.13
N ILE A 172 -5.96 14.57 -11.74
CA ILE A 172 -4.57 14.92 -11.45
C ILE A 172 -4.48 15.42 -10.03
N CYS A 173 -3.73 14.70 -9.20
CA CYS A 173 -3.40 15.13 -7.85
C CYS A 173 -1.89 15.25 -7.72
N SER A 174 -1.38 16.42 -7.34
CA SER A 174 0.08 16.63 -7.27
C SER A 174 0.49 17.61 -6.19
N SER A 175 1.65 17.41 -5.58
CA SER A 175 2.27 18.40 -4.71
C SER A 175 3.73 18.64 -5.10
N ASN A 176 4.24 19.85 -4.90
CA ASN A 176 5.69 20.11 -5.02
C ASN A 176 6.30 20.63 -3.71
N PHE A 177 5.52 20.59 -2.63
CA PHE A 177 6.07 20.80 -1.31
C PHE A 177 6.95 19.61 -0.92
N LYS A 178 8.10 19.91 -0.31
CA LYS A 178 8.94 18.89 0.30
C LYS A 178 8.46 18.61 1.73
N PRO A 179 8.35 17.34 2.17
CA PRO A 179 7.89 16.96 3.51
C PRO A 179 8.56 17.76 4.64
N GLU A 180 9.88 17.93 4.55
CA GLU A 180 10.71 18.61 5.58
C GLU A 180 10.50 20.13 5.69
N LYS A 181 9.70 20.75 4.80
CA LYS A 181 9.52 22.21 4.71
C LYS A 181 8.05 22.62 4.59
N HIS A 182 7.13 21.76 5.02
CA HIS A 182 5.75 22.18 5.16
C HIS A 182 5.63 23.16 6.33
N PRO A 183 5.01 24.34 6.14
CA PRO A 183 4.58 25.11 7.29
C PRO A 183 3.46 24.36 8.04
N TRP A 184 2.69 23.50 7.36
CA TRP A 184 1.52 22.79 7.88
C TRP A 184 1.45 21.34 7.37
N GLU A 185 1.27 20.37 8.27
CA GLU A 185 1.07 18.94 7.94
C GLU A 185 -0.39 18.69 7.55
N LEU A 186 -0.70 18.79 6.24
CA LEU A 186 -2.06 18.55 5.76
C LEU A 186 -2.39 17.06 5.74
N SER A 187 -3.46 16.67 6.43
CA SER A 187 -3.95 15.29 6.47
C SER A 187 -4.89 14.99 5.29
N VAL A 188 -4.34 14.78 4.10
CA VAL A 188 -5.13 14.58 2.86
C VAL A 188 -5.69 13.16 2.78
N ILE A 189 -7.00 13.05 2.55
CA ILE A 189 -7.73 11.81 2.32
C ILE A 189 -8.34 11.87 0.93
N LEU A 190 -7.92 10.96 0.04
CA LEU A 190 -8.40 10.88 -1.33
C LEU A 190 -9.20 9.59 -1.54
N SER A 191 -10.44 9.73 -1.97
CA SER A 191 -11.33 8.62 -2.31
C SER A 191 -11.77 8.75 -3.76
N ILE A 192 -11.43 7.76 -4.58
CA ILE A 192 -11.73 7.75 -6.01
C ILE A 192 -12.57 6.52 -6.36
N SER A 193 -13.69 6.75 -7.04
CA SER A 193 -14.61 5.73 -7.50
C SER A 193 -14.73 5.78 -9.03
N TYR A 194 -14.55 4.62 -9.65
CA TYR A 194 -14.60 4.40 -11.09
C TYR A 194 -15.87 3.66 -11.50
N ASP A 195 -16.35 3.93 -12.71
CA ASP A 195 -17.53 3.29 -13.28
C ASP A 195 -17.17 2.68 -14.64
N SER A 196 -17.49 1.40 -14.81
CA SER A 196 -17.17 0.64 -16.02
C SER A 196 -17.81 1.18 -17.29
N GLU A 197 -18.92 1.93 -17.17
CA GLU A 197 -19.68 2.47 -18.30
C GLU A 197 -19.13 3.82 -18.81
N LEU A 198 -18.21 4.44 -18.08
CA LEU A 198 -17.64 5.74 -18.43
C LEU A 198 -16.22 5.61 -18.98
N GLU A 199 -15.87 6.48 -19.92
CA GLU A 199 -14.53 6.56 -20.49
C GLU A 199 -13.58 7.34 -19.56
N ASP A 200 -13.24 6.77 -18.40
CA ASP A 200 -12.10 7.28 -17.64
C ASP A 200 -10.80 7.07 -18.44
N ARG A 201 -9.94 8.09 -18.43
CA ARG A 201 -8.73 8.13 -19.26
C ARG A 201 -7.46 8.05 -18.43
N LEU A 202 -7.39 8.86 -17.36
CA LEU A 202 -6.17 9.01 -16.58
C LEU A 202 -6.48 9.39 -15.13
N THR A 203 -5.90 8.67 -14.18
CA THR A 203 -5.68 9.14 -12.80
C THR A 203 -4.18 9.22 -12.58
N HIS A 204 -3.68 10.40 -12.20
CA HIS A 204 -2.27 10.60 -11.89
C HIS A 204 -2.13 11.28 -10.53
N ILE A 205 -1.53 10.59 -9.58
CA ILE A 205 -1.25 11.07 -8.22
C ILE A 205 0.27 11.10 -8.06
N SER A 206 0.86 12.28 -7.87
CA SER A 206 2.31 12.41 -7.76
C SER A 206 2.76 13.27 -6.59
N ASP A 207 3.86 12.87 -5.93
CA ASP A 207 4.58 13.71 -4.97
C ASP A 207 3.71 14.20 -3.78
N MET A 208 2.64 13.47 -3.45
CA MET A 208 1.70 13.84 -2.39
C MET A 208 2.04 13.18 -1.05
N THR A 209 1.61 13.82 0.03
CA THR A 209 1.52 13.21 1.36
C THR A 209 0.06 12.92 1.67
N LEU A 210 -0.31 11.63 1.64
CA LEU A 210 -1.67 11.17 1.83
C LEU A 210 -1.79 10.45 3.18
N ARG A 211 -2.71 10.91 4.01
CA ARG A 211 -3.18 10.12 5.16
C ARG A 211 -3.86 8.86 4.67
N SER A 212 -4.67 8.97 3.62
CA SER A 212 -5.34 7.81 3.05
C SER A 212 -5.63 7.95 1.56
N LEU A 213 -5.47 6.83 0.83
CA LEU A 213 -5.89 6.64 -0.54
C LEU A 213 -6.91 5.50 -0.61
N SER A 214 -8.08 5.77 -1.16
CA SER A 214 -9.11 4.77 -1.45
C SER A 214 -9.43 4.72 -2.94
N LEU A 215 -9.46 3.50 -3.49
CA LEU A 215 -9.80 3.23 -4.89
C LEU A 215 -10.90 2.18 -4.95
N ARG A 216 -11.93 2.41 -5.79
CA ARG A 216 -13.04 1.47 -5.97
C ARG A 216 -13.56 1.43 -7.41
N GLY A 217 -14.07 0.27 -7.83
CA GLY A 217 -14.77 0.11 -9.11
C GLY A 217 -13.86 -0.35 -10.25
N SER A 218 -14.30 -0.12 -11.49
CA SER A 218 -13.59 -0.59 -12.69
C SER A 218 -13.06 0.59 -13.49
N ALA A 219 -11.75 0.82 -13.44
CA ALA A 219 -11.09 1.85 -14.23
C ALA A 219 -10.70 1.33 -15.62
N ASN A 220 -11.15 1.99 -16.68
CA ASN A 220 -10.77 1.72 -18.05
C ASN A 220 -9.45 2.42 -18.43
N GLY A 221 -9.19 3.58 -17.82
CA GLY A 221 -8.03 4.43 -18.07
C GLY A 221 -6.80 4.02 -17.29
N LYS A 222 -5.72 4.78 -17.50
CA LYS A 222 -4.44 4.56 -16.81
C LYS A 222 -4.46 5.16 -15.41
N ILE A 223 -4.00 4.42 -14.40
CA ILE A 223 -3.82 4.91 -13.02
C ILE A 223 -2.34 4.86 -12.67
N LEU A 224 -1.76 6.02 -12.36
CA LEU A 224 -0.39 6.17 -11.91
C LEU A 224 -0.36 6.84 -10.54
N VAL A 225 0.31 6.21 -9.59
CA VAL A 225 0.61 6.78 -8.27
C VAL A 225 2.11 6.75 -8.08
N GLU A 226 2.76 7.91 -8.00
CA GLU A 226 4.22 8.04 -8.08
C GLU A 226 4.78 8.93 -6.96
N ASN A 227 5.94 8.56 -6.40
CA ASN A 227 6.70 9.36 -5.41
C ASN A 227 5.85 9.87 -4.24
N THR A 228 4.87 9.08 -3.79
CA THR A 228 3.83 9.53 -2.86
C THR A 228 4.01 8.83 -1.54
N THR A 229 3.83 9.56 -0.43
CA THR A 229 3.74 8.94 0.89
C THR A 229 2.30 8.63 1.25
N ILE A 230 2.00 7.39 1.65
CA ILE A 230 0.63 6.94 1.91
C ILE A 230 0.59 6.12 3.21
N ASP A 231 -0.11 6.63 4.22
CA ASP A 231 -0.25 5.93 5.49
C ASP A 231 -1.28 4.79 5.41
N GLU A 232 -2.43 5.04 4.78
CA GLU A 232 -3.54 4.09 4.74
C GLU A 232 -4.09 3.85 3.33
N TRP A 233 -4.08 2.60 2.87
CA TRP A 233 -4.64 2.20 1.59
C TRP A 233 -5.95 1.45 1.79
N TYR A 234 -7.00 1.85 1.09
CA TYR A 234 -8.28 1.14 1.08
C TYR A 234 -8.76 0.89 -0.35
N ILE A 235 -8.35 -0.24 -0.92
CA ILE A 235 -8.76 -0.64 -2.26
C ILE A 235 -9.88 -1.68 -2.15
N SER A 236 -10.98 -1.42 -2.83
CA SER A 236 -12.24 -2.13 -2.60
C SER A 236 -12.94 -2.43 -3.90
N ASP A 237 -13.43 -3.66 -4.12
CA ASP A 237 -14.21 -4.02 -5.32
C ASP A 237 -13.56 -3.46 -6.60
N PHE A 238 -12.23 -3.56 -6.69
CA PHE A 238 -11.44 -2.83 -7.68
C PHE A 238 -10.98 -3.79 -8.78
N GLU A 239 -11.41 -3.51 -10.00
CA GLU A 239 -11.18 -4.35 -11.18
C GLU A 239 -10.71 -3.47 -12.36
N PRO A 240 -9.46 -3.02 -12.34
CA PRO A 240 -8.92 -2.21 -13.42
C PRO A 240 -8.84 -3.01 -14.72
N LYS A 241 -9.25 -2.37 -15.81
CA LYS A 241 -9.04 -2.84 -17.19
C LYS A 241 -7.86 -2.11 -17.85
N GLY A 242 -7.58 -0.89 -17.41
CA GLY A 242 -6.42 -0.10 -17.84
C GLY A 242 -5.14 -0.45 -17.07
N GLU A 243 -4.04 0.21 -17.45
CA GLU A 243 -2.75 0.08 -16.76
C GLU A 243 -2.81 0.73 -15.38
N VAL A 244 -2.44 -0.01 -14.33
CA VAL A 244 -2.33 0.53 -12.96
C VAL A 244 -0.93 0.28 -12.42
N ALA A 245 -0.32 1.34 -11.92
CA ALA A 245 1.01 1.24 -11.34
C ALA A 245 1.20 2.16 -10.13
N PHE A 246 1.89 1.63 -9.11
CA PHE A 246 2.31 2.30 -7.90
C PHE A 246 3.84 2.31 -7.86
N TYR A 247 4.44 3.50 -7.84
CA TYR A 247 5.88 3.74 -7.92
C TYR A 247 6.37 4.55 -6.72
N ASP A 248 7.42 4.09 -6.05
CA ASP A 248 8.09 4.81 -4.95
C ASP A 248 7.09 5.20 -3.85
N ILE A 249 6.48 4.20 -3.21
CA ILE A 249 5.47 4.42 -2.17
C ILE A 249 5.95 3.94 -0.80
N GLU A 250 5.86 4.83 0.18
CA GLU A 250 6.19 4.57 1.57
C GLU A 250 5.20 5.28 2.52
N PRO A 251 4.96 4.78 3.74
CA PRO A 251 4.17 5.51 4.72
C PRO A 251 4.99 6.64 5.37
N VAL A 252 4.32 7.64 5.94
CA VAL A 252 4.99 8.76 6.62
C VAL A 252 5.75 8.26 7.85
N ASP A 253 6.99 8.72 8.03
CA ASP A 253 7.79 8.37 9.22
C ASP A 253 7.11 8.81 10.52
N GLY A 254 7.10 7.92 11.52
CA GLY A 254 6.42 8.18 12.81
C GLY A 254 4.88 8.16 12.77
N GLY A 255 4.25 7.94 11.60
CA GLY A 255 2.80 7.82 11.48
C GLY A 255 2.20 6.73 12.39
N THR A 256 1.06 7.03 13.03
CA THR A 256 0.43 6.15 14.04
C THR A 256 -0.37 5.00 13.43
N SER A 257 -0.90 5.17 12.20
CA SER A 257 -1.70 4.15 11.52
C SER A 257 -1.16 3.92 10.11
N LYS A 258 -0.39 2.84 9.95
CA LYS A 258 0.22 2.43 8.68
C LYS A 258 -0.42 1.13 8.22
N LYS A 259 -1.42 1.19 7.34
CA LYS A 259 -2.27 0.04 6.99
C LYS A 259 -2.53 -0.07 5.50
N ILE A 260 -2.59 -1.29 5.00
CA ILE A 260 -3.06 -1.60 3.65
C ILE A 260 -4.24 -2.56 3.77
N GLY A 261 -5.40 -2.16 3.27
CA GLY A 261 -6.60 -2.98 3.18
C GLY A 261 -7.05 -3.09 1.73
N ILE A 262 -6.96 -4.29 1.15
CA ILE A 262 -7.38 -4.56 -0.21
C ILE A 262 -8.41 -5.69 -0.17
N HIS A 263 -9.63 -5.42 -0.65
CA HIS A 263 -10.73 -6.36 -0.53
C HIS A 263 -11.53 -6.57 -1.82
N SER A 264 -11.84 -7.83 -2.12
CA SER A 264 -12.67 -8.24 -3.27
C SER A 264 -12.21 -7.63 -4.59
N SER A 265 -10.89 -7.52 -4.79
CA SER A 265 -10.31 -6.84 -5.96
C SER A 265 -9.55 -7.82 -6.86
N ASN A 266 -9.45 -7.47 -8.13
CA ASN A 266 -8.58 -8.14 -9.09
C ASN A 266 -7.39 -7.22 -9.40
N LEU A 267 -6.23 -7.54 -8.85
CA LEU A 267 -4.99 -6.80 -9.07
C LEU A 267 -4.02 -7.57 -9.99
N ASP A 268 -4.49 -8.55 -10.76
CA ASP A 268 -3.68 -9.12 -11.83
C ASP A 268 -3.23 -7.98 -12.77
N PHE A 269 -1.96 -7.99 -13.19
CA PHE A 269 -1.31 -6.97 -14.02
C PHE A 269 -1.12 -5.59 -13.38
N VAL A 270 -1.51 -5.39 -12.12
CA VAL A 270 -1.13 -4.18 -11.37
C VAL A 270 0.36 -4.22 -11.06
N LYS A 271 1.06 -3.12 -11.31
CA LYS A 271 2.49 -3.00 -11.03
C LYS A 271 2.73 -2.28 -9.70
N PHE A 272 3.56 -2.88 -8.87
CA PHE A 272 4.11 -2.32 -7.64
C PHE A 272 5.62 -2.22 -7.82
N ASP A 273 6.15 -1.01 -7.78
CA ASP A 273 7.57 -0.73 -7.96
C ASP A 273 8.07 0.10 -6.78
N ARG A 274 9.11 -0.40 -6.08
CA ARG A 274 9.69 0.27 -4.91
C ARG A 274 8.64 0.65 -3.83
N VAL A 275 7.68 -0.24 -3.59
CA VAL A 275 6.72 -0.10 -2.48
C VAL A 275 7.32 -0.72 -1.21
N ILE A 276 7.34 0.05 -0.12
CA ILE A 276 7.94 -0.38 1.16
C ILE A 276 6.91 -1.09 2.05
N PHE A 277 6.53 -2.32 1.69
CA PHE A 277 5.56 -3.11 2.47
C PHE A 277 6.01 -3.39 3.91
N ALA A 278 7.32 -3.53 4.15
CA ALA A 278 7.88 -3.79 5.48
C ALA A 278 7.54 -2.69 6.52
N SER A 279 7.31 -1.46 6.06
CA SER A 279 7.01 -0.30 6.91
C SER A 279 5.54 -0.21 7.36
N TYR A 280 4.66 -1.07 6.84
CA TYR A 280 3.26 -1.11 7.25
C TYR A 280 3.05 -2.08 8.42
N ASN A 281 2.15 -1.70 9.33
CA ASN A 281 1.86 -2.46 10.54
C ASN A 281 0.83 -3.58 10.27
N ALA A 282 -0.03 -3.40 9.28
CA ALA A 282 -1.04 -4.37 8.87
C ALA A 282 -1.28 -4.28 7.37
N ILE A 283 -1.24 -5.43 6.68
CA ILE A 283 -1.50 -5.55 5.24
C ILE A 283 -2.53 -6.66 5.06
N SER A 284 -3.68 -6.35 4.50
CA SER A 284 -4.74 -7.32 4.25
C SER A 284 -5.04 -7.43 2.76
N PHE A 285 -4.99 -8.67 2.25
CA PHE A 285 -5.48 -9.02 0.92
C PHE A 285 -6.65 -10.01 1.07
N PHE A 286 -7.87 -9.49 1.17
CA PHE A 286 -9.05 -10.30 1.44
C PHE A 286 -9.87 -10.53 0.17
N ARG A 287 -10.01 -11.81 -0.24
CA ARG A 287 -10.70 -12.18 -1.50
C ARG A 287 -10.13 -11.43 -2.72
N THR A 288 -8.83 -11.15 -2.68
CA THR A 288 -8.12 -10.44 -3.73
C THR A 288 -7.33 -11.42 -4.57
N ARG A 289 -7.37 -11.23 -5.89
CA ARG A 289 -6.53 -11.95 -6.84
C ARG A 289 -5.37 -11.05 -7.27
N PHE A 290 -4.14 -11.52 -7.20
CA PHE A 290 -2.96 -10.73 -7.61
C PHE A 290 -1.81 -11.63 -8.08
N SER A 291 -2.12 -12.86 -8.50
CA SER A 291 -1.13 -13.85 -8.96
C SER A 291 -0.27 -13.36 -10.13
N LYS A 292 -0.80 -12.44 -10.95
CA LYS A 292 -0.11 -11.84 -12.10
C LYS A 292 0.30 -10.39 -11.86
N ALA A 293 0.29 -9.93 -10.62
CA ALA A 293 0.78 -8.61 -10.29
C ALA A 293 2.30 -8.56 -10.49
N VAL A 294 2.83 -7.39 -10.87
CA VAL A 294 4.25 -7.20 -11.12
C VAL A 294 4.85 -6.52 -9.90
N PHE A 295 5.74 -7.21 -9.17
CA PHE A 295 6.47 -6.63 -8.04
C PHE A 295 7.94 -6.43 -8.43
N THR A 296 8.39 -5.18 -8.48
CA THR A 296 9.78 -4.81 -8.76
C THR A 296 10.36 -3.98 -7.60
N SER A 297 11.55 -4.33 -7.13
CA SER A 297 12.27 -3.59 -6.08
C SER A 297 11.47 -3.26 -4.82
N CYS A 298 10.41 -4.02 -4.51
CA CYS A 298 9.58 -3.83 -3.33
C CYS A 298 10.28 -4.36 -2.07
N ASP A 299 10.10 -3.69 -0.95
CA ASP A 299 10.68 -4.11 0.33
C ASP A 299 9.66 -4.92 1.14
N PHE A 300 9.89 -6.23 1.24
CA PHE A 300 9.07 -7.17 2.00
C PHE A 300 9.72 -7.50 3.35
N PRO A 301 8.93 -7.78 4.42
CA PRO A 301 9.48 -8.10 5.73
C PRO A 301 10.47 -9.28 5.71
N ASP A 302 11.41 -9.34 6.67
CA ASP A 302 12.51 -10.33 6.61
C ASP A 302 12.23 -11.72 7.18
N ASN A 303 11.24 -11.86 8.05
CA ASN A 303 11.00 -13.09 8.78
C ASN A 303 9.52 -13.41 8.93
N TYR A 304 9.20 -14.67 9.22
CA TYR A 304 7.82 -15.14 9.37
C TYR A 304 7.01 -14.32 10.38
N ASN A 305 7.61 -13.95 11.52
CA ASN A 305 6.93 -13.14 12.53
C ASN A 305 6.55 -11.76 11.99
N ALA A 306 7.38 -11.14 11.16
CA ALA A 306 7.07 -9.87 10.52
C ALA A 306 6.04 -10.04 9.39
N PHE A 307 6.05 -11.18 8.69
CA PHE A 307 5.00 -11.55 7.73
C PHE A 307 3.64 -11.86 8.37
N SER A 308 3.55 -12.06 9.69
CA SER A 308 2.26 -12.16 10.38
C SER A 308 1.39 -10.90 10.22
N ARG A 309 2.01 -9.76 9.86
CA ARG A 309 1.33 -8.52 9.49
C ARG A 309 0.55 -8.63 8.18
N PHE A 310 0.91 -9.59 7.32
CA PHE A 310 0.14 -9.94 6.13
C PHE A 310 -0.99 -10.88 6.51
N MET A 311 -2.20 -10.37 6.41
CA MET A 311 -3.43 -10.97 6.90
C MET A 311 -4.41 -11.19 5.75
N ASN A 312 -5.35 -12.10 5.94
CA ASN A 312 -6.48 -12.29 5.03
C ASN A 312 -7.79 -12.08 5.78
N ILE A 313 -8.07 -10.81 6.12
CA ILE A 313 -9.21 -10.38 6.94
C ILE A 313 -10.06 -9.32 6.21
N PRO A 314 -11.39 -9.34 6.38
CA PRO A 314 -12.28 -8.43 5.67
C PRO A 314 -12.03 -6.96 6.02
N ASN A 315 -11.58 -6.67 7.25
CA ASN A 315 -11.35 -5.32 7.70
C ASN A 315 -10.01 -5.21 8.44
N VAL A 316 -9.09 -4.42 7.89
CA VAL A 316 -7.74 -4.21 8.45
C VAL A 316 -7.75 -3.45 9.78
N HIS A 317 -8.84 -2.75 10.12
CA HIS A 317 -9.00 -2.09 11.42
C HIS A 317 -9.30 -3.07 12.55
N TYR A 318 -9.86 -4.24 12.24
CA TYR A 318 -10.20 -5.29 13.21
C TYR A 318 -9.30 -6.52 13.00
N ALA A 319 -7.98 -6.30 13.17
CA ALA A 319 -6.96 -7.33 12.94
C ALA A 319 -7.16 -8.62 13.76
N GLU A 320 -7.87 -8.53 14.88
CA GLU A 320 -8.13 -9.65 15.77
C GLU A 320 -9.30 -10.54 15.31
N GLU A 321 -10.18 -10.05 14.44
CA GLU A 321 -11.34 -10.78 13.96
C GLU A 321 -10.97 -11.74 12.82
N LYS A 322 -10.45 -12.91 13.19
CA LYS A 322 -10.02 -13.94 12.24
C LYS A 322 -11.19 -14.83 11.78
N PRO A 323 -11.37 -15.06 10.46
CA PRO A 323 -12.37 -16.00 9.95
C PRO A 323 -12.01 -17.47 10.26
N LYS A 324 -13.01 -18.37 10.27
CA LYS A 324 -12.82 -19.82 10.58
C LYS A 324 -11.70 -20.51 9.77
N ASN A 325 -11.48 -20.10 8.52
CA ASN A 325 -10.46 -20.68 7.62
C ASN A 325 -9.25 -19.74 7.41
N TYR A 326 -8.94 -18.90 8.39
CA TYR A 326 -7.90 -17.86 8.29
C TYR A 326 -6.55 -18.42 7.84
N GLU A 327 -6.01 -19.43 8.53
CA GLU A 327 -4.69 -20.02 8.24
C GLU A 327 -4.59 -20.55 6.80
N LYS A 328 -5.67 -21.20 6.32
CA LYS A 328 -5.73 -21.71 4.93
C LYS A 328 -5.71 -20.56 3.92
N ARG A 329 -6.46 -19.50 4.18
CA ARG A 329 -6.50 -18.32 3.30
C ARG A 329 -5.18 -17.54 3.30
N GLN A 330 -4.52 -17.48 4.45
CA GLN A 330 -3.20 -16.87 4.58
C GLN A 330 -2.15 -17.65 3.78
N TYR A 331 -2.17 -18.99 3.88
CA TYR A 331 -1.35 -19.87 3.05
C TYR A 331 -1.56 -19.61 1.54
N GLU A 332 -2.82 -19.59 1.08
CA GLU A 332 -3.16 -19.34 -0.32
C GLU A 332 -2.71 -17.94 -0.80
N MET A 333 -2.80 -16.93 0.07
CA MET A 333 -2.31 -15.58 -0.22
C MET A 333 -0.79 -15.55 -0.40
N PHE A 334 -0.02 -16.22 0.47
CA PHE A 334 1.43 -16.32 0.31
C PHE A 334 1.83 -17.09 -0.95
N LEU A 335 1.06 -18.11 -1.34
CA LEU A 335 1.27 -18.82 -2.60
C LEU A 335 1.06 -17.91 -3.81
N GLN A 336 0.05 -17.04 -3.80
CA GLN A 336 -0.14 -16.05 -4.87
C GLN A 336 1.00 -15.05 -4.94
N LEU A 337 1.47 -14.52 -3.79
CA LEU A 337 2.64 -13.61 -3.75
C LEU A 337 3.90 -14.28 -4.31
N LYS A 338 4.13 -15.55 -3.93
CA LYS A 338 5.25 -16.34 -4.46
C LYS A 338 5.20 -16.43 -5.98
N ILE A 339 4.05 -16.82 -6.54
CA ILE A 339 3.88 -16.97 -8.00
C ILE A 339 4.18 -15.64 -8.70
N ALA A 340 3.61 -14.54 -8.21
CA ALA A 340 3.82 -13.22 -8.79
C ALA A 340 5.31 -12.81 -8.80
N LEU A 341 6.06 -13.11 -7.74
CA LEU A 341 7.50 -12.82 -7.66
C LEU A 341 8.37 -13.76 -8.50
N GLU A 342 7.99 -15.04 -8.66
CA GLU A 342 8.67 -15.95 -9.57
C GLU A 342 8.50 -15.52 -11.02
N GLU A 343 7.29 -15.10 -11.41
CA GLU A 343 6.98 -14.59 -12.76
C GLU A 343 7.78 -13.32 -13.10
N THR A 344 8.06 -12.47 -12.12
CA THR A 344 8.88 -11.25 -12.32
C THR A 344 10.39 -11.51 -12.26
N GLY A 345 10.80 -12.75 -11.98
CA GLY A 345 12.21 -13.14 -11.85
C GLY A 345 12.84 -12.80 -10.49
N ASN A 346 12.05 -12.36 -9.50
CA ASN A 346 12.52 -12.14 -8.13
C ASN A 346 12.59 -13.47 -7.34
N ILE A 347 13.51 -14.33 -7.75
CA ILE A 347 13.69 -15.68 -7.21
C ILE A 347 14.06 -15.65 -5.72
N TYR A 348 14.80 -14.63 -5.26
CA TYR A 348 15.19 -14.50 -3.86
C TYR A 348 13.98 -14.33 -2.93
N GLU A 349 13.11 -13.34 -3.19
CA GLU A 349 11.91 -13.11 -2.39
C GLU A 349 10.88 -14.22 -2.56
N ALA A 350 10.77 -14.81 -3.76
CA ALA A 350 9.93 -15.98 -3.98
C ALA A 350 10.31 -17.17 -3.08
N HIS A 351 11.59 -17.47 -2.91
CA HIS A 351 12.03 -18.54 -2.01
C HIS A 351 11.76 -18.22 -0.54
N LYS A 352 11.88 -16.95 -0.14
CA LYS A 352 11.48 -16.48 1.20
C LYS A 352 9.99 -16.77 1.45
N LEU A 353 9.13 -16.36 0.51
CA LEU A 353 7.69 -16.59 0.57
C LEU A 353 7.30 -18.07 0.50
N HIS A 354 8.08 -18.90 -0.21
CA HIS A 354 7.90 -20.35 -0.18
C HIS A 354 8.02 -20.91 1.25
N ALA A 355 9.08 -20.54 1.98
CA ALA A 355 9.24 -20.98 3.37
C ALA A 355 8.12 -20.46 4.28
N ILE A 356 7.74 -19.19 4.11
CA ILE A 356 6.64 -18.57 4.86
C ILE A 356 5.30 -19.26 4.58
N SER A 357 5.02 -19.61 3.33
CA SER A 357 3.81 -20.34 2.96
C SER A 357 3.76 -21.71 3.62
N HIS A 358 4.88 -22.43 3.71
CA HIS A 358 4.93 -23.73 4.38
C HIS A 358 4.78 -23.63 5.90
N GLU A 359 5.30 -22.57 6.51
CA GLU A 359 5.08 -22.30 7.92
C GLU A 359 3.61 -21.97 8.21
N ALA A 360 2.93 -21.23 7.32
CA ALA A 360 1.47 -21.02 7.39
C ALA A 360 0.68 -22.31 7.17
N LEU A 361 1.08 -23.16 6.22
CA LEU A 361 0.46 -24.47 5.95
C LEU A 361 0.47 -25.38 7.20
N LYS A 362 1.54 -25.33 8.00
CA LYS A 362 1.67 -26.09 9.24
C LYS A 362 0.54 -25.79 10.24
N ASN A 363 0.03 -24.56 10.24
CA ASN A 363 -0.98 -24.06 11.17
C ASN A 363 -2.42 -24.37 10.74
N ILE A 364 -2.63 -24.90 9.54
CA ILE A 364 -3.98 -25.23 9.04
C ILE A 364 -4.61 -26.34 9.90
N GLN A 365 -5.86 -26.10 10.31
CA GLN A 365 -6.70 -27.08 10.97
C GLN A 365 -7.11 -28.19 9.98
N GLY A 366 -6.94 -29.46 10.37
CA GLY A 366 -7.25 -30.61 9.52
C GLY A 366 -6.08 -31.16 8.69
N LEU A 367 -4.87 -30.59 8.80
CA LEU A 367 -3.67 -31.19 8.19
C LEU A 367 -3.33 -32.53 8.87
N PRO A 368 -3.02 -33.61 8.10
CA PRO A 368 -2.60 -34.89 8.66
C PRO A 368 -1.39 -34.73 9.61
N GLY A 369 -1.38 -35.50 10.69
CA GLY A 369 -0.33 -35.39 11.72
C GLY A 369 1.08 -35.63 11.18
N TRP A 370 1.24 -36.57 10.24
CA TRP A 370 2.52 -36.85 9.59
C TRP A 370 3.00 -35.69 8.72
N ASP A 371 2.11 -35.05 7.95
CA ASP A 371 2.47 -33.87 7.15
C ASP A 371 2.89 -32.70 8.04
N ARG A 372 2.20 -32.49 9.17
CA ARG A 372 2.58 -31.47 10.15
C ARG A 372 3.95 -31.77 10.76
N ALA A 373 4.26 -33.04 11.05
CA ALA A 373 5.56 -33.45 11.55
C ALA A 373 6.66 -33.19 10.52
N ILE A 374 6.44 -33.52 9.24
CA ILE A 374 7.37 -33.25 8.14
C ILE A 374 7.63 -31.75 8.00
N LEU A 375 6.59 -30.91 8.01
CA LEU A 375 6.73 -29.45 7.94
C LEU A 375 7.50 -28.91 9.15
N SER A 376 7.22 -29.42 10.35
CA SER A 376 7.92 -29.01 11.58
C SER A 376 9.40 -29.37 11.54
N ILE A 377 9.72 -30.59 11.10
CA ILE A 377 11.08 -31.08 10.94
C ILE A 377 11.83 -30.20 9.94
N ASN A 378 11.24 -29.89 8.78
CA ASN A 378 11.86 -29.03 7.77
C ASN A 378 12.06 -27.57 8.23
N SER A 379 11.07 -27.01 8.94
CA SER A 379 11.17 -25.66 9.54
C SER A 379 12.33 -25.58 10.55
N PHE A 380 12.47 -26.63 11.39
CA PHE A 380 13.56 -26.76 12.36
C PHE A 380 14.92 -26.99 11.69
N SER A 381 15.00 -27.91 10.73
CA SER A 381 16.29 -28.37 10.18
C SER A 381 16.94 -27.37 9.25
N ASN A 382 16.19 -26.71 8.37
CA ASN A 382 16.76 -25.80 7.37
C ASN A 382 15.85 -24.64 6.94
N ASP A 383 14.80 -24.34 7.71
CA ASP A 383 13.88 -23.24 7.38
C ASP A 383 13.22 -23.43 6.01
N HIS A 384 12.74 -24.65 5.74
CA HIS A 384 12.19 -25.06 4.44
C HIS A 384 13.16 -24.84 3.26
N GLY A 385 14.46 -25.02 3.50
CA GLY A 385 15.51 -24.91 2.48
C GLY A 385 16.16 -23.54 2.36
N LEU A 386 15.94 -22.61 3.30
CA LEU A 386 16.58 -21.28 3.26
C LEU A 386 17.88 -21.18 4.04
N SER A 387 18.04 -21.97 5.11
CA SER A 387 19.12 -21.81 6.09
C SER A 387 20.07 -22.99 6.16
N ILE A 388 21.25 -22.82 5.56
CA ILE A 388 22.39 -23.75 5.67
C ILE A 388 22.88 -23.82 7.13
N LYS A 389 22.88 -22.68 7.83
CA LYS A 389 23.35 -22.59 9.22
C LYS A 389 22.53 -23.47 10.17
N LYS A 390 21.21 -23.53 10.00
CA LYS A 390 20.33 -24.43 10.77
C LYS A 390 20.69 -25.90 10.51
N ALA A 391 20.94 -26.27 9.25
CA ALA A 391 21.29 -27.63 8.88
C ALA A 391 22.62 -28.08 9.50
N ILE A 392 23.65 -27.23 9.46
CA ILE A 392 24.96 -27.52 10.08
C ILE A 392 24.84 -27.59 11.61
N ARG A 393 24.09 -26.68 12.22
CA ARG A 393 23.89 -26.69 13.67
C ARG A 393 23.16 -27.97 14.11
N GLY A 394 22.08 -28.32 13.40
CA GLY A 394 21.33 -29.55 13.63
C GLY A 394 22.20 -30.78 13.47
N PHE A 395 22.97 -30.85 12.38
CA PHE A 395 23.97 -31.89 12.14
C PHE A 395 24.84 -32.10 13.39
N CYS A 396 25.54 -31.07 13.86
CA CYS A 396 26.42 -31.18 15.03
C CYS A 396 25.65 -31.52 16.32
N TRP A 397 24.47 -30.95 16.51
CA TRP A 397 23.64 -31.17 17.71
C TRP A 397 23.15 -32.61 17.84
N PHE A 398 22.97 -33.33 16.73
CA PHE A 398 22.52 -34.73 16.78
C PHE A 398 23.67 -35.73 16.58
N SER A 399 24.62 -35.45 15.69
CA SER A 399 25.73 -36.38 15.42
C SER A 399 26.67 -36.53 16.62
N ILE A 400 26.97 -35.45 17.34
CA ILE A 400 27.89 -35.48 18.48
C ILE A 400 27.30 -36.31 19.64
N PRO A 401 26.07 -36.07 20.12
CA PRO A 401 25.48 -36.93 21.16
C PRO A 401 25.35 -38.39 20.73
N LEU A 402 24.95 -38.66 19.49
CA LEU A 402 24.84 -40.04 18.99
C LEU A 402 26.21 -40.74 18.98
N TYR A 403 27.26 -40.03 18.59
CA TYR A 403 28.62 -40.55 18.66
C TYR A 403 29.07 -40.82 20.10
N LEU A 404 28.77 -39.91 21.04
CA LEU A 404 29.07 -40.12 22.46
C LEU A 404 28.30 -41.31 23.04
N MET A 405 27.03 -41.49 22.67
CA MET A 405 26.24 -42.66 23.06
C MET A 405 26.78 -43.96 22.46
N TYR A 406 27.24 -43.91 21.20
CA TYR A 406 27.95 -45.03 20.57
C TYR A 406 29.23 -45.37 21.35
N LEU A 407 30.10 -44.40 21.64
CA LEU A 407 31.32 -44.62 22.43
C LEU A 407 31.05 -45.15 23.84
N PHE A 408 29.98 -44.67 24.47
CA PHE A 408 29.54 -45.17 25.77
C PHE A 408 29.10 -46.65 25.67
N SER A 409 28.36 -47.01 24.63
CA SER A 409 27.86 -48.38 24.44
C SER A 409 28.96 -49.43 24.27
N ILE A 410 30.12 -49.06 23.74
CA ILE A 410 31.29 -49.93 23.56
C ILE A 410 32.34 -49.78 24.69
N GLY A 411 32.02 -49.05 25.77
CA GLY A 411 32.92 -48.88 26.92
C GLY A 411 34.18 -48.06 26.63
N ARG A 412 34.17 -47.21 25.61
CA ARG A 412 35.29 -46.31 25.26
C ARG A 412 35.15 -44.92 25.90
N LEU A 413 33.98 -44.61 26.44
CA LEU A 413 33.71 -43.40 27.22
C LEU A 413 33.74 -43.73 28.72
N LEU A 414 34.35 -42.87 29.56
CA LEU A 414 34.35 -42.98 31.03
C LEU A 414 34.95 -44.28 31.60
N ASN A 415 35.94 -44.87 30.93
CA ASN A 415 36.55 -46.15 31.30
C ASN A 415 37.79 -46.03 32.22
N GLY A 416 37.99 -44.89 32.88
CA GLY A 416 39.10 -44.65 33.82
C GLY A 416 40.50 -44.52 33.20
N ASN A 417 40.63 -44.70 31.87
CA ASN A 417 41.87 -44.58 31.13
C ASN A 417 42.14 -43.11 30.71
N PRO A 418 43.40 -42.74 30.39
CA PRO A 418 43.70 -41.43 29.80
C PRO A 418 42.90 -41.21 28.51
N ILE A 419 42.51 -39.95 28.26
CA ILE A 419 41.72 -39.56 27.09
C ILE A 419 42.45 -39.96 25.82
N ASP A 420 41.84 -40.84 25.03
CA ASP A 420 42.33 -41.21 23.71
C ASP A 420 41.92 -40.16 22.67
N TRP A 421 42.87 -39.31 22.30
CA TRP A 421 42.66 -38.26 21.30
C TRP A 421 42.30 -38.81 19.92
N ASN A 422 42.60 -40.07 19.62
CA ASN A 422 42.22 -40.69 18.34
C ASN A 422 40.69 -40.83 18.20
N LEU A 423 39.94 -40.85 19.31
CA LEU A 423 38.48 -40.88 19.31
C LEU A 423 37.87 -39.66 18.62
N ILE A 424 38.58 -38.53 18.53
CA ILE A 424 38.12 -37.39 17.74
C ILE A 424 38.24 -37.69 16.25
N GLY A 425 39.30 -38.37 15.82
CA GLY A 425 39.46 -38.80 14.42
C GLY A 425 38.36 -39.77 13.98
N TYR A 426 38.00 -40.71 14.84
CA TYR A 426 36.94 -41.69 14.57
C TYR A 426 35.53 -41.09 14.50
N TYR A 427 35.31 -39.86 14.99
CA TYR A 427 34.04 -39.15 14.77
C TYR A 427 33.78 -38.91 13.28
N PHE A 428 34.82 -38.58 12.50
CA PHE A 428 34.66 -38.38 11.06
C PHE A 428 34.35 -39.69 10.34
N SER A 429 34.88 -40.82 10.82
CA SER A 429 34.51 -42.14 10.33
C SER A 429 33.07 -42.51 10.69
N PHE A 430 32.60 -42.16 11.89
CA PHE A 430 31.21 -42.37 12.30
C PHE A 430 30.21 -41.57 11.45
N VAL A 431 30.58 -40.34 11.09
CA VAL A 431 29.74 -39.46 10.24
C VAL A 431 29.71 -39.93 8.77
N ASP A 432 30.71 -40.65 8.29
CA ASP A 432 30.71 -41.19 6.94
C ASP A 432 29.57 -42.22 6.77
N LEU A 433 28.61 -41.96 5.90
CA LEU A 433 27.47 -42.87 5.70
C LEU A 433 27.85 -44.27 5.19
N THR A 434 29.06 -44.42 4.64
CA THR A 434 29.54 -45.66 4.00
C THR A 434 30.42 -46.52 4.91
N HIS A 435 30.69 -46.08 6.13
CA HIS A 435 31.57 -46.81 7.03
C HIS A 435 30.98 -48.17 7.44
N LYS A 436 31.86 -49.17 7.59
CA LYS A 436 31.49 -50.51 8.09
C LYS A 436 31.29 -50.48 9.60
N ASN A 437 30.39 -51.29 10.13
CA ASN A 437 30.06 -51.31 11.56
C ASN A 437 31.27 -51.60 12.48
N ASP A 438 32.37 -52.15 11.95
CA ASP A 438 33.63 -52.43 12.65
C ASP A 438 34.71 -51.35 12.49
N PHE A 439 34.33 -50.10 12.19
CA PHE A 439 35.26 -48.99 11.95
C PHE A 439 36.10 -48.57 13.17
N LEU A 440 35.66 -48.91 14.40
CA LEU A 440 36.31 -48.52 15.65
C LEU A 440 36.75 -49.72 16.51
N THR A 441 35.98 -50.81 16.50
CA THR A 441 36.25 -52.02 17.28
C THR A 441 35.92 -53.28 16.47
N ASN A 442 36.53 -54.40 16.86
CA ASN A 442 36.26 -55.69 16.22
C ASN A 442 34.79 -56.09 16.41
N LYS A 443 34.24 -56.86 15.46
CA LYS A 443 32.82 -57.30 15.48
C LYS A 443 32.39 -57.99 16.76
N ASN A 444 33.32 -58.64 17.47
CA ASN A 444 33.05 -59.35 18.72
C ASN A 444 32.81 -58.41 19.92
N GLU A 445 33.18 -57.12 19.78
CA GLU A 445 33.01 -56.09 20.82
C GLU A 445 31.75 -55.23 20.59
N LEU A 446 31.05 -55.43 19.46
CA LEU A 446 29.81 -54.73 19.14
C LEU A 446 28.64 -55.37 19.88
N ASN A 447 27.80 -54.54 20.50
CA ASN A 447 26.56 -54.98 21.12
C ASN A 447 25.34 -54.42 20.37
N GLY A 448 24.13 -54.83 20.76
CA GLY A 448 22.90 -54.36 20.12
C GLY A 448 22.73 -52.84 20.19
N TRP A 449 23.22 -52.21 21.27
CA TRP A 449 23.17 -50.76 21.46
C TRP A 449 24.14 -50.02 20.54
N SER A 450 25.36 -50.52 20.38
CA SER A 450 26.35 -49.91 19.46
C SER A 450 25.86 -49.98 18.03
N SER A 451 25.24 -51.10 17.64
CA SER A 451 24.60 -51.27 16.33
C SER A 451 23.40 -50.32 16.14
N PHE A 452 22.58 -50.13 17.18
CA PHE A 452 21.45 -49.22 17.16
C PHE A 452 21.87 -47.75 17.02
N PHE A 453 22.86 -47.30 17.79
CA PHE A 453 23.37 -45.92 17.72
C PHE A 453 24.13 -45.64 16.42
N ASP A 454 24.87 -46.61 15.88
CA ASP A 454 25.48 -46.50 14.55
C ASP A 454 24.42 -46.36 13.46
N TRP A 455 23.46 -47.27 13.40
CA TRP A 455 22.39 -47.23 12.39
C TRP A 455 21.52 -45.96 12.51
N GLY A 456 21.14 -45.58 13.72
CA GLY A 456 20.43 -44.33 13.99
C GLY A 456 21.26 -43.10 13.61
N GLY A 457 22.57 -43.14 13.89
CA GLY A 457 23.56 -42.15 13.46
C GLY A 457 23.53 -41.95 11.95
N LYS A 458 23.64 -43.03 11.16
CA LYS A 458 23.59 -42.99 9.69
C LYS A 458 22.32 -42.33 9.16
N ILE A 459 21.16 -42.65 9.73
CA ILE A 459 19.88 -42.02 9.33
C ILE A 459 19.88 -40.53 9.63
N VAL A 460 20.25 -40.14 10.84
CA VAL A 460 20.19 -38.74 11.28
C VAL A 460 21.22 -37.89 10.55
N VAL A 461 22.44 -38.39 10.40
CA VAL A 461 23.51 -37.76 9.63
C VAL A 461 23.09 -37.62 8.16
N GLY A 462 22.56 -38.69 7.56
CA GLY A 462 22.09 -38.68 6.18
C GLY A 462 20.97 -37.67 5.96
N PHE A 463 20.04 -37.56 6.90
CA PHE A 463 18.99 -36.55 6.89
C PHE A 463 19.56 -35.13 6.90
N PHE A 464 20.49 -34.80 7.80
CA PHE A 464 21.06 -33.44 7.85
C PHE A 464 21.95 -33.10 6.65
N ILE A 465 22.65 -34.08 6.08
CA ILE A 465 23.37 -33.92 4.80
C ILE A 465 22.36 -33.57 3.69
N TYR A 466 21.25 -34.30 3.60
CA TYR A 466 20.18 -33.98 2.65
C TYR A 466 19.64 -32.56 2.86
N GLN A 467 19.37 -32.15 4.10
CA GLN A 467 18.86 -30.81 4.41
C GLN A 467 19.87 -29.70 4.07
N PHE A 468 21.17 -29.96 4.25
CA PHE A 468 22.25 -29.08 3.81
C PHE A 468 22.25 -28.92 2.29
N ILE A 469 22.20 -30.03 1.54
CA ILE A 469 22.15 -30.01 0.08
C ILE A 469 20.91 -29.25 -0.41
N ALA A 470 19.75 -29.50 0.19
CA ALA A 470 18.50 -28.81 -0.15
C ALA A 470 18.63 -27.29 0.05
N ALA A 471 19.23 -26.85 1.15
CA ALA A 471 19.44 -25.42 1.43
C ALA A 471 20.53 -24.79 0.56
N PHE A 472 21.57 -25.55 0.19
CA PHE A 472 22.62 -25.10 -0.71
C PHE A 472 22.11 -24.88 -2.13
N ARG A 473 21.21 -25.75 -2.61
CA ARG A 473 20.62 -25.67 -3.95
C ARG A 473 19.56 -24.58 -4.11
N LYS A 474 19.30 -23.75 -3.08
CA LYS A 474 18.22 -22.76 -3.12
C LYS A 474 18.29 -21.79 -4.31
N TYR A 475 19.48 -21.39 -4.76
CA TYR A 475 19.64 -20.50 -5.93
C TYR A 475 19.89 -21.24 -7.26
N GLY A 476 19.96 -22.58 -7.23
CA GLY A 476 20.27 -23.40 -8.40
C GLY A 476 19.09 -24.25 -8.89
N LYS A 477 17.91 -24.12 -8.28
CA LYS A 477 16.67 -24.75 -8.77
C LYS A 477 16.15 -23.91 -9.94
N LYS A 478 16.40 -24.39 -11.16
CA LYS A 478 15.57 -24.06 -12.32
C LYS A 478 14.52 -25.14 -12.49
#